data_AF-A0A945Z4E4-F1
#
_entry.id   AF-A0A945Z4E4-F1
#
_cell.length_a   1.000
_cell.length_b   1.000
_cell.length_c   1.000
_cell.angle_alpha   90.00
_cell.angle_beta   90.00
_cell.angle_gamma   90.00
#
_symmetry.space_group_name_H-M   'P 1'
#
loop_
_entity.id
_entity.type
_entity.pdbx_description
1 polymer ?
#
loop_
_entity_poly.entity_id
_entity_poly.type
_entity_poly.pdbx_seq_one_letter_code
_entity_poly.pdbx_strand_id
1 'polypeptide(L)'
;MNILLTFTGFHDPYSKGLIGDEEQPGPIITLVNAKSFDKVVLFSTPKTEKITFETESSIRDLHPEIDIEIKGLPLEDPTDYIGILKGLRKNFEEISNNTLDAKYLISVASGTPQMHASWLLLVSSGEIPAHILHTRPPRFVTKDRPIISDVDLTLPEFPIVRSNILNIDTVEDS
;
A
#
# COMPACT_ATOMS: atom_id res chain seq x y z
N MET A 1 -4.36 17.54 4.31
CA MET A 1 -5.11 16.28 4.27
C MET A 1 -4.12 15.12 4.26
N ASN A 2 -4.29 14.09 5.08
CA ASN A 2 -3.53 12.85 5.06
C ASN A 2 -4.32 11.79 4.30
N ILE A 3 -3.79 11.33 3.17
CA ILE A 3 -4.43 10.35 2.30
C ILE A 3 -3.63 9.05 2.36
N LEU A 4 -4.29 7.96 2.75
CA LEU A 4 -3.73 6.62 2.63
C LEU A 4 -4.00 6.05 1.24
N LEU A 5 -2.97 5.53 0.59
CA LEU A 5 -3.02 4.79 -0.66
C LEU A 5 -2.62 3.34 -0.35
N THR A 6 -3.47 2.37 -0.67
CA THR A 6 -3.14 0.97 -0.38
C THR A 6 -3.86 -0.02 -1.29
N PHE A 7 -3.19 -1.11 -1.64
CA PHE A 7 -3.85 -2.26 -2.25
C PHE A 7 -4.61 -3.05 -1.19
N THR A 8 -5.71 -3.66 -1.57
CA THR A 8 -6.37 -4.68 -0.74
C THR A 8 -5.71 -6.04 -0.99
N GLY A 9 -5.48 -6.79 0.10
CA GLY A 9 -4.88 -8.12 0.04
C GLY A 9 -5.78 -9.19 0.64
N PHE A 10 -5.39 -10.47 0.52
CA PHE A 10 -6.16 -11.61 1.05
C PHE A 10 -6.24 -11.69 2.58
N HIS A 11 -5.57 -10.78 3.29
CA HIS A 11 -5.61 -10.69 4.75
C HIS A 11 -6.46 -9.51 5.24
N ASP A 12 -7.06 -8.74 4.33
CA ASP A 12 -8.01 -7.68 4.65
C ASP A 12 -9.47 -8.17 4.50
N PRO A 13 -10.44 -7.53 5.15
CA PRO A 13 -10.26 -6.62 6.28
C PRO A 13 -9.83 -7.34 7.57
N TYR A 14 -10.10 -8.64 7.66
CA TYR A 14 -9.75 -9.49 8.79
C TYR A 14 -9.12 -10.78 8.28
N SER A 15 -8.24 -11.37 9.10
CA SER A 15 -7.61 -12.65 8.82
C SER A 15 -7.76 -13.59 10.00
N LYS A 16 -7.79 -14.90 9.73
CA LYS A 16 -7.86 -15.90 10.81
C LYS A 16 -6.58 -15.88 11.63
N GLY A 17 -6.73 -15.87 12.96
CA GLY A 17 -5.60 -16.02 13.88
C GLY A 17 -4.82 -17.32 13.68
N LEU A 18 -3.54 -17.31 14.06
CA LEU A 18 -2.68 -18.50 14.03
C LEU A 18 -3.02 -19.52 15.14
N ILE A 19 -3.76 -19.09 16.16
CA ILE A 19 -4.14 -19.90 17.32
C ILE A 19 -5.61 -19.58 17.62
N GLY A 20 -6.52 -20.51 17.31
CA GLY A 20 -7.97 -20.35 17.47
C GLY A 20 -8.69 -19.75 16.27
N ASP A 21 -10.02 -19.77 16.30
CA ASP A 21 -10.91 -19.21 15.26
C ASP A 21 -11.16 -17.70 15.44
N GLU A 22 -10.41 -17.00 16.30
CA GLU A 22 -10.59 -15.56 16.49
C GLU A 22 -10.05 -14.78 15.27
N GLU A 23 -10.92 -13.98 14.66
CA GLU A 23 -10.54 -13.04 13.61
C GLU A 23 -9.65 -11.93 14.17
N GLN A 24 -8.57 -11.64 13.45
CA GLN A 24 -7.64 -10.57 13.76
C GLN A 24 -7.74 -9.49 12.67
N PRO A 25 -7.68 -8.20 13.04
CA PRO A 25 -7.64 -7.11 12.07
C PRO A 25 -6.55 -7.33 11.03
N GLY A 26 -6.94 -7.21 9.76
CA GLY A 26 -6.04 -7.20 8.62
C GLY A 26 -5.13 -5.96 8.62
N PRO A 27 -4.14 -5.90 7.71
CA PRO A 27 -3.19 -4.80 7.68
C PRO A 27 -3.83 -3.42 7.53
N ILE A 28 -4.89 -3.28 6.73
CA ILE A 28 -5.57 -1.99 6.52
C ILE A 28 -6.34 -1.58 7.77
N ILE A 29 -7.14 -2.47 8.35
CA ILE A 29 -7.91 -2.19 9.58
C ILE A 29 -6.97 -1.86 10.75
N THR A 30 -5.89 -2.63 10.89
CA THR A 30 -4.83 -2.35 11.87
C THR A 30 -4.25 -0.95 11.70
N LEU A 31 -4.03 -0.53 10.45
CA LEU A 31 -3.43 0.76 10.15
C LEU A 31 -4.37 1.94 10.46
N VAL A 32 -5.63 1.88 10.02
CA VAL A 32 -6.61 2.96 10.29
C VAL A 32 -6.95 3.05 11.79
N ASN A 33 -6.88 1.95 12.53
CA ASN A 33 -7.02 1.96 13.99
C ASN A 33 -5.83 2.62 14.71
N ALA A 34 -4.63 2.55 14.13
CA ALA A 34 -3.40 3.03 14.75
C ALA A 34 -2.99 4.45 14.33
N LYS A 35 -3.51 4.95 13.20
CA LYS A 35 -3.16 6.26 12.64
C LYS A 35 -4.37 6.90 11.98
N SER A 36 -4.59 8.19 12.23
CA SER A 36 -5.68 8.95 11.63
C SER A 36 -5.39 9.31 10.17
N PHE A 37 -6.41 9.17 9.33
CA PHE A 37 -6.42 9.57 7.92
C PHE A 37 -7.67 10.38 7.64
N ASP A 38 -7.57 11.34 6.73
CA ASP A 38 -8.75 12.06 6.26
C ASP A 38 -9.43 11.30 5.11
N LYS A 39 -8.62 10.56 4.33
CA LYS A 39 -9.08 9.76 3.19
C LYS A 39 -8.29 8.47 3.04
N VAL A 40 -8.95 7.39 2.65
CA VAL A 40 -8.35 6.11 2.27
C VAL A 40 -8.74 5.78 0.82
N VAL A 41 -7.74 5.57 -0.03
CA VAL A 41 -7.91 5.07 -1.39
C VAL A 41 -7.52 3.60 -1.44
N LEU A 42 -8.51 2.75 -1.71
CA LEU A 42 -8.35 1.30 -1.85
C LEU A 42 -8.17 0.94 -3.33
N PHE A 43 -6.99 0.43 -3.68
CA PHE A 43 -6.71 -0.12 -5.01
C PHE A 43 -7.22 -1.56 -5.08
N SER A 44 -8.30 -1.75 -5.86
CA SER A 44 -8.95 -3.02 -6.07
C SER A 44 -8.43 -3.72 -7.33
N THR A 45 -8.16 -5.02 -7.26
CA THR A 45 -7.88 -5.86 -8.42
C THR A 45 -9.03 -6.83 -8.65
N PRO A 46 -9.19 -7.45 -9.84
CA PRO A 46 -10.26 -8.41 -10.09
C PRO A 46 -10.34 -9.54 -9.05
N LYS A 47 -9.19 -9.99 -8.52
CA LYS A 47 -9.12 -11.06 -7.51
C LYS A 47 -9.43 -10.59 -6.09
N THR A 48 -9.38 -9.28 -5.83
CA THR A 48 -9.59 -8.69 -4.50
C THR A 48 -10.82 -7.78 -4.43
N GLU A 49 -11.67 -7.75 -5.47
CA GLU A 49 -12.83 -6.86 -5.55
C GLU A 49 -13.78 -7.04 -4.36
N LYS A 50 -14.21 -8.27 -4.09
CA LYS A 50 -15.09 -8.58 -2.95
C LYS A 50 -14.46 -8.15 -1.62
N ILE A 51 -13.18 -8.48 -1.43
CA ILE A 51 -12.41 -8.12 -0.23
C ILE A 51 -12.32 -6.59 -0.08
N THR A 52 -12.22 -5.87 -1.20
CA THR A 52 -12.15 -4.40 -1.19
C THR A 52 -13.44 -3.78 -0.68
N PHE A 53 -14.59 -4.27 -1.12
CA PHE A 53 -15.89 -3.80 -0.61
C PHE A 53 -16.11 -4.18 0.87
N GLU A 54 -15.71 -5.38 1.28
CA GLU A 54 -15.74 -5.78 2.70
C GLU A 54 -14.83 -4.90 3.56
N THR A 55 -13.66 -4.51 3.02
CA THR A 55 -12.72 -3.60 3.67
C THR A 55 -13.27 -2.19 3.78
N GLU A 56 -13.85 -1.65 2.71
CA GLU A 56 -14.55 -0.36 2.72
C GLU A 56 -15.64 -0.35 3.79
N SER A 57 -16.52 -1.37 3.81
CA SER A 57 -17.60 -1.47 4.81
C SER A 57 -17.05 -1.46 6.23
N SER A 58 -16.01 -2.26 6.48
CA SER A 58 -15.39 -2.36 7.81
C SER A 58 -14.78 -1.03 8.26
N ILE A 59 -14.13 -0.29 7.35
CA ILE A 59 -13.59 1.04 7.67
C ILE A 59 -14.73 2.03 7.95
N ARG A 60 -15.80 2.06 7.15
CA ARG A 60 -16.95 2.96 7.38
C ARG A 60 -17.63 2.71 8.72
N ASP A 61 -17.75 1.45 9.12
CA ASP A 61 -18.38 1.08 10.39
C ASP A 61 -17.52 1.49 11.60
N LEU A 62 -16.19 1.38 11.47
CA LEU A 62 -15.24 1.68 12.55
C LEU A 62 -14.85 3.17 12.64
N HIS A 63 -14.72 3.82 11.49
CA HIS A 63 -14.20 5.19 11.32
C HIS A 63 -15.06 5.96 10.30
N PRO A 64 -16.31 6.32 10.65
CA PRO A 64 -17.26 6.94 9.74
C PRO A 64 -16.83 8.34 9.24
N GLU A 65 -15.84 8.95 9.87
CA GLU A 65 -15.26 10.24 9.48
C GLU A 65 -14.27 10.14 8.31
N ILE A 66 -13.78 8.95 7.98
CA ILE A 66 -12.79 8.75 6.91
C ILE A 66 -13.51 8.73 5.55
N ASP A 67 -13.09 9.59 4.62
CA ASP A 67 -13.51 9.48 3.21
C ASP A 67 -12.88 8.23 2.59
N ILE A 68 -13.67 7.43 1.85
CA ILE A 68 -13.16 6.21 1.22
C ILE A 68 -13.46 6.23 -0.26
N GLU A 69 -12.43 6.00 -1.07
CA GLU A 69 -12.53 5.87 -2.52
C GLU A 69 -11.94 4.53 -2.97
N ILE A 70 -12.68 3.79 -3.79
CA ILE A 70 -12.18 2.58 -4.44
C ILE A 70 -11.71 2.94 -5.85
N LYS A 71 -10.44 2.65 -6.15
CA LYS A 71 -9.88 2.74 -7.50
C LYS A 71 -9.66 1.34 -8.06
N GLY A 72 -10.39 0.99 -9.11
CA GLY A 72 -10.18 -0.25 -9.85
C GLY A 72 -8.87 -0.21 -10.63
N LEU A 73 -8.05 -1.25 -10.48
CA LEU A 73 -6.81 -1.44 -11.22
C LEU A 73 -6.87 -2.84 -11.86
N PRO A 74 -7.28 -2.93 -13.15
CA PRO A 74 -7.57 -4.20 -13.81
C PRO A 74 -6.28 -4.96 -14.14
N LEU A 75 -5.67 -5.55 -13.12
CA LEU A 75 -4.52 -6.43 -13.23
C LEU A 75 -4.98 -7.88 -13.30
N GLU A 76 -4.95 -8.45 -14.51
CA GLU A 76 -5.16 -9.89 -14.70
C GLU A 76 -3.97 -10.68 -14.13
N ASP A 77 -2.76 -10.19 -14.39
CA ASP A 77 -1.50 -10.73 -13.88
C ASP A 77 -0.91 -9.82 -12.78
N PRO A 78 -0.94 -10.23 -11.50
CA PRO A 78 -0.36 -9.46 -10.41
C PRO A 78 1.18 -9.49 -10.40
N THR A 79 1.81 -10.14 -11.39
CA THR A 79 3.26 -10.16 -11.60
C THR A 79 3.72 -9.22 -12.70
N ASP A 80 2.80 -8.60 -13.45
CA ASP A 80 3.11 -7.60 -14.47
C ASP A 80 3.47 -6.24 -13.83
N TYR A 81 4.76 -6.04 -13.58
CA TYR A 81 5.30 -4.77 -13.07
C TYR A 81 4.94 -3.56 -13.94
N ILE A 82 4.95 -3.70 -15.27
CA ILE A 82 4.67 -2.58 -16.16
C ILE A 82 3.19 -2.19 -16.06
N GLY A 83 2.30 -3.16 -16.03
CA GLY A 83 0.87 -2.97 -15.78
C GLY A 83 0.61 -2.28 -14.44
N ILE A 84 1.23 -2.78 -13.36
CA ILE A 84 1.10 -2.20 -12.01
C ILE A 84 1.57 -0.74 -12.01
N LEU A 85 2.78 -0.47 -12.49
CA LEU A 85 3.37 0.87 -12.49
C LEU A 85 2.53 1.86 -13.32
N LYS A 86 2.04 1.46 -14.50
CA LYS A 86 1.15 2.29 -15.32
C LYS A 86 -0.17 2.60 -14.62
N GLY A 87 -0.79 1.58 -14.02
CA GLY A 87 -2.05 1.74 -13.30
C GLY A 87 -1.91 2.67 -12.08
N LEU A 88 -0.85 2.51 -11.30
CA LEU A 88 -0.58 3.35 -10.14
C LEU A 88 -0.32 4.81 -10.53
N ARG A 89 0.50 5.07 -11.55
CA ARG A 89 0.74 6.44 -12.05
C ARG A 89 -0.54 7.14 -12.48
N LYS A 90 -1.34 6.47 -13.31
CA LYS A 90 -2.60 7.04 -13.83
C LYS A 90 -3.54 7.40 -12.68
N ASN A 91 -3.74 6.48 -11.74
CA ASN A 91 -4.64 6.72 -10.62
C ASN A 91 -4.08 7.78 -9.66
N PHE A 92 -2.76 7.79 -9.42
CA PHE A 92 -2.14 8.81 -8.59
C PHE A 92 -2.29 10.21 -9.20
N GLU A 93 -2.09 10.36 -10.51
CA GLU A 93 -2.30 11.63 -11.22
C GLU A 93 -3.74 12.14 -11.02
N GLU A 94 -4.73 11.26 -11.20
CA GLU A 94 -6.14 11.61 -10.95
C GLU A 94 -6.39 12.03 -9.49
N ILE A 95 -5.83 11.30 -8.52
CA ILE A 95 -5.98 11.62 -7.10
C ILE A 95 -5.32 12.97 -6.80
N SER A 96 -4.07 13.16 -7.22
CA SER A 96 -3.29 14.34 -6.89
C SER A 96 -3.84 15.62 -7.50
N ASN A 97 -4.44 15.53 -8.69
CA ASN A 97 -5.10 16.67 -9.33
C ASN A 97 -6.34 17.14 -8.56
N ASN A 98 -6.95 16.27 -7.75
CA ASN A 98 -8.15 16.57 -6.97
C ASN A 98 -7.85 16.87 -5.49
N THR A 99 -6.60 16.74 -5.04
CA THR A 99 -6.23 16.88 -3.62
C THR A 99 -4.98 17.74 -3.45
N LEU A 100 -5.14 19.06 -3.64
CA LEU A 100 -4.07 20.05 -3.47
C LEU A 100 -3.49 20.01 -2.05
N ASP A 101 -2.16 20.08 -1.92
CA ASP A 101 -1.42 20.06 -0.65
C ASP A 101 -1.69 18.85 0.27
N ALA A 102 -2.19 17.74 -0.30
CA ALA A 102 -2.33 16.50 0.44
C ALA A 102 -0.96 15.86 0.75
N LYS A 103 -0.87 15.26 1.93
CA LYS A 103 0.23 14.38 2.34
C LYS A 103 -0.19 12.95 2.03
N TYR A 104 0.56 12.31 1.15
CA TYR A 104 0.29 10.92 0.77
C TYR A 104 1.05 9.96 1.65
N LEU A 105 0.37 8.92 2.10
CA LEU A 105 0.93 7.80 2.83
C LEU A 105 0.59 6.53 2.07
N ILE A 106 1.53 5.63 1.89
CA ILE A 106 1.33 4.36 1.20
C ILE A 106 1.50 3.22 2.19
N SER A 107 0.49 2.37 2.34
CA SER A 107 0.67 1.11 3.06
C SER A 107 1.10 0.01 2.11
N VAL A 108 2.22 -0.64 2.45
CA VAL A 108 2.82 -1.72 1.66
C VAL A 108 2.66 -3.10 2.30
N ALA A 109 1.80 -3.21 3.32
CA ALA A 109 1.54 -4.44 4.04
C ALA A 109 0.49 -5.35 3.35
N SER A 110 -0.32 -4.77 2.46
CA SER A 110 -1.31 -5.49 1.65
C SER A 110 -0.95 -5.46 0.17
N GLY A 111 -1.51 -6.41 -0.60
CA GLY A 111 -1.14 -6.66 -1.99
C GLY A 111 -0.02 -7.69 -2.15
N THR A 112 0.46 -7.86 -3.38
CA THR A 112 1.55 -8.81 -3.70
C THR A 112 2.92 -8.18 -3.49
N PRO A 113 4.01 -8.99 -3.39
CA PRO A 113 5.37 -8.46 -3.36
C PRO A 113 5.71 -7.55 -4.56
N GLN A 114 5.15 -7.83 -5.73
CA GLN A 114 5.34 -7.02 -6.93
C GLN A 114 4.67 -5.64 -6.80
N MET A 115 3.48 -5.58 -6.20
CA MET A 115 2.81 -4.33 -5.86
C MET A 115 3.60 -3.53 -4.82
N HIS A 116 4.08 -4.20 -3.76
CA HIS A 116 4.96 -3.60 -2.76
C HIS A 116 6.22 -2.99 -3.39
N ALA A 117 6.91 -3.74 -4.25
CA ALA A 117 8.09 -3.26 -4.96
C ALA A 117 7.77 -2.09 -5.90
N SER A 118 6.61 -2.11 -6.55
CA SER A 118 6.17 -1.02 -7.43
C SER A 118 5.92 0.28 -6.66
N TRP A 119 5.37 0.20 -5.44
CA TRP A 119 5.28 1.36 -4.55
C TRP A 119 6.65 1.92 -4.18
N LEU A 120 7.58 1.06 -3.74
CA LEU A 120 8.94 1.48 -3.40
C LEU A 120 9.62 2.18 -4.59
N LEU A 121 9.50 1.61 -5.80
CA LEU A 121 10.08 2.20 -7.00
C LEU A 121 9.53 3.60 -7.28
N LEU A 122 8.20 3.76 -7.32
CA LEU A 122 7.55 5.04 -7.62
C LEU A 122 7.82 6.12 -6.57
N VAL A 123 7.93 5.74 -5.29
CA VAL A 123 8.31 6.68 -4.23
C VAL A 123 9.80 7.03 -4.33
N SER A 124 10.67 6.03 -4.49
CA SER A 124 12.12 6.24 -4.58
C SER A 124 12.54 7.06 -5.80
N SER A 125 11.80 6.97 -6.91
CA SER A 125 12.02 7.76 -8.12
C SER A 125 11.50 9.20 -8.00
N GLY A 126 10.73 9.51 -6.95
CA GLY A 126 10.07 10.79 -6.76
C GLY A 126 8.83 10.99 -7.63
N GLU A 127 8.39 9.98 -8.38
CA GLU A 127 7.16 10.04 -9.19
C GLU A 127 5.91 10.13 -8.31
N ILE A 128 5.95 9.53 -7.11
CA ILE A 128 4.89 9.64 -6.11
C ILE A 128 5.50 10.19 -4.81
N PRO A 129 5.27 11.46 -4.46
CA PRO A 129 5.79 12.08 -3.24
C PRO A 129 5.00 11.63 -2.00
N ALA A 130 5.25 10.40 -1.53
CA ALA A 130 4.54 9.78 -0.41
C ALA A 130 5.47 9.18 0.65
N HIS A 131 4.98 9.10 1.89
CA HIS A 131 5.63 8.34 2.96
C HIS A 131 5.17 6.89 2.93
N ILE A 132 6.09 5.94 3.07
CA ILE A 132 5.74 4.52 3.10
C ILE A 132 5.52 4.08 4.54
N LEU A 133 4.40 3.43 4.79
CA LEU A 133 4.02 2.85 6.07
C LEU A 133 4.09 1.33 6.00
N HIS A 134 4.71 0.74 7.01
CA HIS A 134 4.71 -0.69 7.24
C HIS A 134 3.90 -1.03 8.49
N THR A 135 2.89 -1.90 8.31
CA THR A 135 2.14 -2.51 9.42
C THR A 135 2.82 -3.81 9.83
N ARG A 136 3.36 -3.84 11.05
CA ARG A 136 4.03 -5.01 11.61
C ARG A 136 3.00 -6.02 12.15
N PRO A 137 3.16 -7.33 11.90
CA PRO A 137 2.31 -8.33 12.51
C PRO A 137 2.34 -8.24 14.05
N PRO A 138 1.19 -8.35 14.76
CA PRO A 138 1.11 -8.14 16.21
C PRO A 138 2.14 -8.93 17.03
N ARG A 139 2.44 -10.17 16.63
CA ARG A 139 3.43 -11.04 17.28
C ARG A 139 4.87 -10.50 17.30
N PHE A 140 5.19 -9.52 16.45
CA PHE A 140 6.51 -8.90 16.38
C PHE A 140 6.54 -7.49 16.95
N VAL A 141 5.43 -7.01 17.53
CA VAL A 141 5.36 -5.69 18.16
C VAL A 141 6.06 -5.71 19.50
N THR A 142 6.93 -4.74 19.73
CA THR A 142 7.60 -4.49 21.01
C THR A 142 7.55 -3.00 21.33
N LYS A 143 7.98 -2.62 22.55
CA LYS A 143 8.08 -1.20 22.94
C LYS A 143 8.90 -0.37 21.95
N ASP A 144 9.99 -0.93 21.43
CA ASP A 144 10.90 -0.25 20.49
C ASP A 144 10.51 -0.49 19.02
N ARG A 145 9.54 -1.37 18.76
CA ARG A 145 9.06 -1.75 17.44
C ARG A 145 7.54 -1.63 17.39
N PRO A 146 7.00 -0.41 17.24
CA PRO A 146 5.56 -0.12 17.28
C PRO A 146 4.82 -0.71 16.07
N ILE A 147 3.53 -0.99 16.22
CA ILE A 147 2.73 -1.68 15.20
C ILE A 147 2.79 -1.03 13.81
N ILE A 148 2.92 0.28 13.72
CA ILE A 148 3.18 1.02 12.48
C ILE A 148 4.58 1.62 12.54
N SER A 149 5.34 1.50 11.45
CA SER A 149 6.62 2.19 11.28
C SER A 149 6.72 2.81 9.88
N ASP A 150 7.33 3.98 9.79
CA ASP A 150 7.70 4.59 8.52
C ASP A 150 8.89 3.86 7.89
N VAL A 151 8.82 3.63 6.58
CA VAL A 151 9.94 3.20 5.74
C VAL A 151 10.46 4.46 5.04
N ASP A 152 11.34 5.17 5.74
CA ASP A 152 11.92 6.41 5.22
C ASP A 152 13.10 6.12 4.29
N LEU A 153 12.82 6.17 2.99
CA LEU A 153 13.79 5.93 1.92
C LEU A 153 14.87 7.02 1.82
N THR A 154 14.76 8.11 2.59
CA THR A 154 15.77 9.18 2.62
C THR A 154 16.86 8.95 3.66
N LEU A 155 16.70 7.95 4.54
CA LEU A 155 17.69 7.63 5.56
C LEU A 155 19.02 7.13 4.93
N PRO A 156 20.18 7.43 5.54
CA PRO A 156 21.49 7.07 5.01
C PRO A 156 21.71 5.56 4.79
N GLU A 157 20.96 4.72 5.49
CA GLU A 157 21.01 3.26 5.39
C GLU A 157 20.38 2.75 4.08
N PHE A 158 19.52 3.53 3.43
CA PHE A 158 18.95 3.18 2.13
C PHE A 158 19.90 3.58 0.98
N PRO A 159 19.96 2.75 -0.09
CA PRO A 159 20.76 3.10 -1.25
C PRO A 159 20.16 4.27 -2.03
N ILE A 160 21.02 5.07 -2.66
CA ILE A 160 20.57 6.03 -3.66
C ILE A 160 20.27 5.27 -4.95
N VAL A 161 18.99 5.16 -5.30
CA VAL A 161 18.55 4.52 -6.56
C VAL A 161 18.82 5.47 -7.72
N ARG A 162 19.69 5.05 -8.66
CA ARG A 162 19.96 5.76 -9.90
C ARG A 162 19.88 4.78 -11.05
N SER A 163 19.05 5.07 -12.04
CA SER A 163 18.93 4.26 -13.24
C SER A 163 20.13 4.45 -14.16
N ASN A 164 20.44 3.42 -14.96
CA ASN A 164 21.39 3.47 -16.07
C ASN A 164 22.83 3.91 -15.71
N ILE A 165 23.30 3.66 -14.48
CA ILE A 165 24.71 3.93 -14.12
C ILE A 165 25.65 2.88 -14.71
N LEU A 166 25.25 1.62 -14.64
CA LEU A 166 26.01 0.49 -15.16
C LEU A 166 25.17 -0.11 -16.29
N ASN A 167 25.79 -0.39 -17.43
CA ASN A 167 25.20 -1.28 -18.42
C ASN A 167 25.06 -2.64 -17.73
N ILE A 168 23.83 -3.07 -17.54
CA ILE A 168 23.55 -4.44 -17.10
C ILE A 168 23.68 -5.28 -18.37
N ASP A 169 24.62 -6.23 -18.37
CA ASP A 169 24.69 -7.22 -19.43
C ASP A 169 23.35 -7.96 -19.45
N THR A 170 22.58 -7.77 -20.52
CA THR A 170 21.39 -8.57 -20.75
C THR A 170 21.88 -9.98 -21.05
N VAL A 171 21.57 -10.93 -20.17
CA VAL A 171 21.73 -12.35 -20.51
C VAL A 171 20.77 -12.59 -21.68
N GLU A 172 21.31 -12.85 -22.87
CA GLU A 172 20.48 -13.29 -23.98
C GLU A 172 19.83 -14.61 -23.56
N ASP A 173 18.50 -14.63 -23.50
CA ASP A 173 17.74 -15.86 -23.27
C ASP A 173 17.98 -16.77 -24.48
N SER A 174 18.75 -17.85 -24.27
CA SER A 174 19.03 -18.92 -25.24
C SER A 174 17.83 -19.86 -25.42
#